data_AF-A0A7S1ZDL5-F1
#
_entry.id   AF-A0A7S1ZDL5-F1
#
_cell.length_a   1.000
_cell.length_b   1.000
_cell.length_c   1.000
_cell.angle_alpha   90.00
_cell.angle_beta   90.00
_cell.angle_gamma   90.00
#
_symmetry.space_group_name_H-M   'P 1'
#
loop_
_entity.id
_entity.type
_entity.pdbx_description
1 polymer ?
#
loop_
_entity_poly.entity_id
_entity_poly.type
_entity_poly.pdbx_seq_one_letter_code
_entity_poly.pdbx_strand_id
1 'polypeptide(L)'
;DISDETFSDMLLSLLFAGYDTTSITLAYALHLLAEHAEAQSKCVKEIRSFLSPCGKHSCDKGLGHDQCCDDEDKNLPQFDPEKLIYCHAVIFETLRLYPTVVNVSRNIKKPIDIGGGITIPKHMMVQVPIMQLQRDERNFPRPLEFLPERWVTKHQHTNSRDWLENQNLCNDENNSRRKSEDCDSRDGSLSSFGSMKSSGTSWNVAIDGNESETEEMKENGGEGANYTIPPGDPGALFAFSSGGRSCLGKNFAMKEAVTILAILLKDLKFESIRPGYKVEPFKSGLVQKPKDDLPMIIRRRC
;
A
#
# COMPACT_ATOMS: atom_id res chain seq x y z
N ASP A 1 -19.20 4.37 30.36
CA ASP A 1 -19.96 3.37 29.58
C ASP A 1 -20.46 3.98 28.29
N ILE A 2 -20.25 3.27 27.18
CA ILE A 2 -20.79 3.61 25.85
C ILE A 2 -22.19 2.98 25.78
N SER A 3 -23.20 3.71 25.30
CA SER A 3 -24.55 3.17 25.14
C SER A 3 -24.62 2.15 23.99
N ASP A 4 -25.55 1.20 24.05
CA ASP A 4 -25.74 0.20 22.98
C ASP A 4 -26.04 0.86 21.61
N GLU A 5 -26.74 1.99 21.61
CA GLU A 5 -27.04 2.77 20.41
C GLU A 5 -25.75 3.37 19.83
N THR A 6 -24.95 4.05 20.66
CA THR A 6 -23.65 4.60 20.25
C THR A 6 -22.71 3.50 19.75
N PHE A 7 -22.70 2.33 20.41
CA PHE A 7 -21.91 1.19 19.98
C PHE A 7 -22.34 0.68 18.60
N SER A 8 -23.65 0.54 18.38
CA SER A 8 -24.22 0.10 17.10
C SER A 8 -23.90 1.09 15.98
N ASP A 9 -24.02 2.40 16.23
CA ASP A 9 -23.69 3.46 15.27
C ASP A 9 -22.20 3.45 14.90
N MET A 10 -21.32 3.24 15.88
CA MET A 10 -19.88 3.12 15.64
C MET A 10 -19.57 1.89 14.77
N LEU A 11 -20.20 0.75 15.02
CA LEU A 11 -20.01 -0.47 14.21
C LEU A 11 -20.49 -0.28 12.77
N LEU A 12 -21.69 0.28 12.59
CA LEU A 12 -22.23 0.58 11.27
C LEU A 12 -21.33 1.55 10.49
N SER A 13 -20.83 2.59 11.17
CA SER A 13 -19.89 3.55 10.57
C SER A 13 -18.59 2.89 10.10
N LEU A 14 -18.03 1.97 10.89
CA LEU A 14 -16.82 1.22 10.52
C LEU A 14 -17.08 0.28 9.33
N LEU A 15 -18.24 -0.40 9.32
CA LEU A 15 -18.62 -1.32 8.24
C LEU A 15 -18.73 -0.57 6.90
N PHE A 16 -19.46 0.55 6.86
CA PHE A 16 -19.60 1.33 5.63
C PHE A 16 -18.28 1.95 5.17
N ALA A 17 -17.44 2.41 6.10
CA ALA A 17 -16.12 2.95 5.77
C ALA A 17 -15.21 1.90 5.10
N GLY A 18 -15.25 0.65 5.58
CA GLY A 18 -14.49 -0.46 5.01
C GLY A 18 -15.06 -0.98 3.69
N TYR A 19 -16.38 -1.15 3.61
CA TYR A 19 -17.04 -1.81 2.48
C TYR A 19 -16.79 -1.11 1.13
N ASP A 20 -17.09 0.19 1.04
CA ASP A 20 -16.95 0.93 -0.21
C ASP A 20 -15.46 1.02 -0.62
N THR A 21 -14.56 1.25 0.34
CA THR A 21 -13.14 1.45 0.01
C THR A 21 -12.46 0.15 -0.47
N THR A 22 -12.69 -0.98 0.20
CA THR A 22 -12.11 -2.26 -0.21
C THR A 22 -12.70 -2.74 -1.54
N SER A 23 -14.03 -2.70 -1.70
CA SER A 23 -14.70 -3.20 -2.91
C SER A 23 -14.28 -2.46 -4.18
N ILE A 24 -14.20 -1.14 -4.13
CA ILE A 24 -13.73 -0.30 -5.25
C ILE A 24 -12.27 -0.60 -5.58
N THR A 25 -11.41 -0.73 -4.55
CA THR A 25 -9.99 -1.03 -4.74
C THR A 25 -9.82 -2.36 -5.46
N LEU A 26 -10.56 -3.39 -5.04
CA LEU A 26 -10.56 -4.69 -5.71
C LEU A 26 -11.06 -4.62 -7.15
N ALA A 27 -12.12 -3.85 -7.42
CA ALA A 27 -12.64 -3.68 -8.77
C ALA A 27 -11.58 -3.08 -9.71
N TYR A 28 -10.90 -2.01 -9.29
CA TYR A 28 -9.79 -1.44 -10.05
C TYR A 28 -8.61 -2.40 -10.19
N ALA A 29 -8.25 -3.13 -9.14
CA ALA A 29 -7.14 -4.09 -9.17
C ALA A 29 -7.41 -5.20 -10.19
N LEU A 30 -8.61 -5.80 -10.18
CA LEU A 30 -9.00 -6.82 -11.14
C LEU A 30 -9.00 -6.30 -12.57
N HIS A 31 -9.49 -5.07 -12.79
CA HIS A 31 -9.47 -4.44 -14.11
C HIS A 31 -8.04 -4.19 -14.60
N LEU A 32 -7.17 -3.65 -13.75
CA LEU A 32 -5.75 -3.47 -14.09
C LEU A 32 -5.08 -4.81 -14.41
N LEU A 33 -5.34 -5.86 -13.62
CA LEU A 33 -4.81 -7.19 -13.93
C LEU A 33 -5.37 -7.77 -15.23
N ALA A 34 -6.60 -7.43 -15.62
CA ALA A 34 -7.20 -7.85 -16.88
C ALA A 34 -6.54 -7.20 -18.10
N GLU A 35 -6.05 -5.96 -17.96
CA GLU A 35 -5.24 -5.25 -18.96
C GLU A 35 -3.76 -5.70 -18.94
N HIS A 36 -3.26 -6.19 -17.80
CA HIS A 36 -1.87 -6.56 -17.57
C HIS A 36 -1.69 -8.05 -17.26
N ALA A 37 -1.81 -8.89 -18.30
CA ALA A 37 -1.74 -10.35 -18.17
C ALA A 37 -0.43 -10.86 -17.55
N GLU A 38 0.70 -10.17 -17.76
CA GLU A 38 1.98 -10.52 -17.13
C GLU A 38 1.94 -10.35 -15.62
N ALA A 39 1.43 -9.22 -15.12
CA ALA A 39 1.26 -8.97 -13.69
C ALA A 39 0.30 -9.98 -13.05
N GLN A 40 -0.80 -10.30 -13.75
CA GLN A 40 -1.74 -11.34 -13.31
C GLN A 40 -1.06 -12.70 -13.18
N SER A 41 -0.17 -13.04 -14.12
CA SER A 41 0.59 -14.29 -14.10
C SER A 41 1.61 -14.33 -12.96
N LYS A 42 2.23 -13.20 -12.61
CA LYS A 42 3.13 -13.06 -11.45
C LYS A 42 2.39 -13.27 -10.13
N CYS A 43 1.21 -12.66 -9.93
CA CYS A 43 0.35 -12.94 -8.77
C CYS A 43 0.02 -14.44 -8.67
N VAL A 44 -0.43 -15.06 -9.77
CA VAL A 44 -0.81 -16.48 -9.76
C VAL A 44 0.38 -17.38 -9.46
N LYS A 45 1.55 -17.08 -10.01
CA LYS A 45 2.80 -17.81 -9.71
C LYS A 45 3.15 -17.70 -8.22
N GLU A 46 3.04 -16.50 -7.65
CA GLU A 46 3.25 -16.28 -6.22
C GLU A 46 2.25 -17.08 -5.38
N ILE A 47 0.94 -16.95 -5.64
CA ILE A 47 -0.10 -17.68 -4.92
C ILE A 47 0.15 -19.19 -4.97
N ARG A 48 0.40 -19.75 -6.16
CA ARG A 48 0.67 -21.18 -6.36
C ARG A 48 1.93 -21.66 -5.63
N SER A 49 2.92 -20.78 -5.41
CA SER A 49 4.12 -21.15 -4.64
C SER A 49 3.87 -21.34 -3.14
N PHE A 50 2.79 -20.74 -2.61
CA PHE A 50 2.37 -20.90 -1.22
C PHE A 50 1.27 -21.95 -1.02
N LEU A 51 0.60 -22.37 -2.09
CA LEU A 51 -0.27 -23.54 -2.08
C LEU A 51 0.62 -24.77 -1.97
N SER A 52 0.80 -25.27 -0.74
CA SER A 52 1.54 -26.50 -0.49
C SER A 52 0.93 -27.64 -1.32
N PRO A 53 1.73 -28.52 -1.95
CA PRO A 53 1.26 -29.87 -2.22
C PRO A 53 0.87 -30.46 -0.86
N CYS A 54 -0.37 -30.96 -0.73
CA CYS A 54 -0.97 -31.48 0.50
C CYS A 54 0.06 -32.00 1.51
N GLY A 55 0.31 -31.22 2.58
CA GLY A 55 1.34 -31.52 3.58
C GLY A 55 0.92 -32.54 4.64
N LYS A 56 -0.30 -33.07 4.57
CA LYS A 56 -0.85 -33.99 5.58
C LYS A 56 -0.92 -35.44 5.11
N HIS A 57 -1.00 -35.70 3.81
CA HIS A 57 -1.19 -37.05 3.27
C HIS A 57 -0.18 -37.31 2.17
N SER A 58 0.32 -38.54 2.07
CA SER A 58 1.07 -39.05 0.93
C SER A 58 0.17 -39.12 -0.31
N CYS A 59 -0.26 -37.96 -0.83
CA CYS A 59 -0.92 -37.91 -2.13
C CYS A 59 0.17 -38.07 -3.18
N ASP A 60 0.32 -39.31 -3.61
CA ASP A 60 1.25 -39.67 -4.65
C ASP A 60 0.90 -38.92 -5.93
N LYS A 61 1.94 -38.59 -6.68
CA LYS A 61 1.94 -37.66 -7.80
C LYS A 61 0.91 -38.10 -8.85
N GLY A 62 -0.23 -37.40 -8.95
CA GLY A 62 -1.16 -37.62 -10.07
C GLY A 62 -2.63 -37.30 -9.84
N LEU A 63 -3.07 -37.04 -8.61
CA LEU A 63 -4.45 -36.66 -8.32
C LEU A 63 -4.51 -35.20 -7.85
N GLY A 64 -5.44 -34.42 -8.41
CA GLY A 64 -5.61 -33.01 -8.12
C GLY A 64 -5.90 -32.77 -6.63
N HIS A 65 -5.46 -31.61 -6.13
CA HIS A 65 -5.59 -31.17 -4.74
C HIS A 65 -7.02 -31.32 -4.17
N ASP A 66 -8.05 -31.26 -5.03
CA ASP A 66 -9.46 -31.35 -4.65
C ASP A 66 -9.87 -32.74 -4.13
N GLN A 67 -9.12 -33.79 -4.46
CA GLN A 67 -9.41 -35.18 -4.10
C GLN A 67 -8.67 -35.68 -2.84
N CYS A 68 -7.79 -34.87 -2.25
CA CYS A 68 -6.90 -35.32 -1.18
C CYS A 68 -7.08 -34.61 0.17
N CYS A 69 -8.02 -33.68 0.32
CA CYS A 69 -8.25 -32.92 1.56
C CYS A 69 -9.68 -33.14 2.07
N ASP A 70 -9.86 -33.23 3.40
CA ASP A 70 -11.18 -33.22 4.02
C ASP A 70 -11.91 -31.89 3.75
N ASP A 71 -13.25 -31.92 3.70
CA ASP A 71 -14.07 -30.79 3.25
C ASP A 71 -13.90 -29.50 4.09
N GLU A 72 -13.45 -29.60 5.33
CA GLU A 72 -13.20 -28.45 6.20
C GLU A 72 -11.90 -27.69 5.87
N ASP A 73 -10.86 -28.38 5.36
CA ASP A 73 -9.57 -27.77 4.95
C ASP A 73 -9.64 -27.14 3.54
N LYS A 74 -10.73 -27.38 2.78
CA LYS A 74 -10.94 -26.82 1.43
C LYS A 74 -11.35 -25.34 1.45
N ASN A 75 -11.93 -24.86 2.55
CA ASN A 75 -12.59 -23.55 2.63
C ASN A 75 -11.72 -22.45 3.27
N LEU A 76 -10.55 -22.78 3.81
CA LEU A 76 -9.63 -21.80 4.38
C LEU A 76 -8.60 -21.33 3.33
N PRO A 77 -8.17 -20.06 3.33
CA PRO A 77 -7.04 -19.61 2.54
C PRO A 77 -5.82 -20.45 2.93
N GLN A 78 -5.35 -21.30 2.03
CA GLN A 78 -4.18 -22.17 2.24
C GLN A 78 -2.85 -21.41 2.24
N PHE A 79 -2.91 -20.08 2.15
CA PHE A 79 -1.79 -19.18 2.09
C PHE A 79 -1.94 -18.11 3.17
N ASP A 80 -0.82 -17.66 3.71
CA ASP A 80 -0.74 -16.49 4.56
C ASP A 80 -0.76 -15.24 3.68
N PRO A 81 -1.81 -14.39 3.73
CA PRO A 81 -1.92 -13.20 2.90
C PRO A 81 -0.78 -12.20 3.12
N GLU A 82 -0.10 -12.23 4.27
CA GLU A 82 1.05 -11.36 4.54
C GLU A 82 2.28 -11.73 3.69
N LYS A 83 2.35 -12.97 3.20
CA LYS A 83 3.48 -13.48 2.40
C LYS A 83 3.32 -13.27 0.89
N LEU A 84 2.15 -12.82 0.44
CA LEU A 84 1.87 -12.56 -0.97
C LEU A 84 2.36 -11.17 -1.40
N ILE A 85 3.68 -10.97 -1.37
CA ILE A 85 4.37 -9.69 -1.59
C ILE A 85 3.94 -9.01 -2.90
N TYR A 86 3.89 -9.76 -4.00
CA TYR A 86 3.49 -9.24 -5.31
C TYR A 86 1.99 -8.92 -5.36
N CYS A 87 1.14 -9.68 -4.68
CA CYS A 87 -0.28 -9.33 -4.53
C CYS A 87 -0.46 -8.04 -3.73
N HIS A 88 0.33 -7.82 -2.66
CA HIS A 88 0.37 -6.53 -1.95
C HIS A 88 0.82 -5.40 -2.87
N ALA A 89 1.87 -5.63 -3.66
CA ALA A 89 2.37 -4.66 -4.64
C ALA A 89 1.30 -4.24 -5.67
N VAL A 90 0.48 -5.18 -6.13
CA VAL A 90 -0.67 -4.90 -7.01
C VAL A 90 -1.71 -4.03 -6.33
N ILE A 91 -2.05 -4.31 -5.06
CA ILE A 91 -3.00 -3.48 -4.30
C ILE A 91 -2.45 -2.07 -4.08
N PHE A 92 -1.16 -1.93 -3.71
CA PHE A 92 -0.54 -0.62 -3.53
C PHE A 92 -0.48 0.18 -4.83
N GLU A 93 -0.11 -0.46 -5.94
CA GLU A 93 -0.08 0.21 -7.23
C GLU A 93 -1.48 0.60 -7.71
N THR A 94 -2.48 -0.22 -7.40
CA THR A 94 -3.90 0.11 -7.63
C THR A 94 -4.31 1.33 -6.83
N LEU A 95 -3.99 1.38 -5.52
CA LEU A 95 -4.29 2.53 -4.65
C LEU A 95 -3.52 3.79 -5.05
N ARG A 96 -2.33 3.64 -5.65
CA ARG A 96 -1.54 4.75 -6.18
C ARG A 96 -2.24 5.39 -7.39
N LEU A 97 -2.66 4.55 -8.35
CA LEU A 97 -3.34 5.00 -9.57
C LEU A 97 -4.78 5.44 -9.32
N TYR A 98 -5.52 4.71 -8.50
CA TYR A 98 -6.95 4.91 -8.24
C TYR A 98 -7.23 4.94 -6.73
N PRO A 99 -6.73 5.96 -6.00
CA PRO A 99 -7.07 6.12 -4.59
C PRO A 99 -8.58 6.32 -4.42
N THR A 100 -9.16 5.65 -3.43
CA THR A 100 -10.58 5.80 -3.11
C THR A 100 -10.88 7.19 -2.56
N VAL A 101 -9.99 7.75 -1.73
CA VAL A 101 -10.04 9.14 -1.29
C VAL A 101 -8.99 9.96 -2.03
N VAL A 102 -9.44 10.89 -2.86
CA VAL A 102 -8.58 11.66 -3.78
C VAL A 102 -8.00 12.94 -3.18
N ASN A 103 -8.59 13.42 -2.07
CA ASN A 103 -8.18 14.64 -1.39
C ASN A 103 -8.63 14.60 0.07
N VAL A 104 -7.79 15.09 0.98
CA VAL A 104 -8.16 15.32 2.38
C VAL A 104 -7.90 16.77 2.76
N SER A 105 -8.76 17.36 3.59
CA SER A 105 -8.63 18.76 3.98
C SER A 105 -8.67 18.95 5.50
N ARG A 106 -8.05 20.05 5.97
CA ARG A 106 -8.06 20.47 7.38
C ARG A 106 -8.28 21.97 7.46
N ASN A 107 -9.14 22.38 8.39
CA ASN A 107 -9.32 23.79 8.73
C ASN A 107 -8.35 24.17 9.85
N ILE A 108 -7.48 25.13 9.57
CA ILE A 108 -6.44 25.60 10.47
C ILE A 108 -7.06 26.38 11.64
N LYS A 109 -6.87 25.88 12.86
CA LYS A 109 -7.47 26.45 14.09
C LYS A 109 -6.62 27.51 14.77
N LYS A 110 -5.31 27.50 14.52
CA LYS A 110 -4.31 28.48 14.97
C LYS A 110 -3.26 28.61 13.86
N PRO A 111 -2.60 29.76 13.68
CA PRO A 111 -1.54 29.89 12.68
C PRO A 111 -0.51 28.77 12.81
N ILE A 112 -0.08 28.20 11.68
CA ILE A 112 0.91 27.11 11.64
C ILE A 112 2.07 27.55 10.76
N ASP A 113 3.28 27.54 11.32
CA ASP A 113 4.52 27.66 10.55
C ASP A 113 4.85 26.29 9.94
N ILE A 114 4.98 26.25 8.61
CA ILE A 114 5.34 25.03 7.87
C ILE A 114 6.82 25.02 7.44
N GLY A 115 7.61 25.96 7.97
CA GLY A 115 9.02 26.13 7.61
C GLY A 115 9.20 27.00 6.35
N GLY A 116 10.45 27.36 6.06
CA GLY A 116 10.80 28.16 4.89
C GLY A 116 10.25 29.60 4.91
N GLY A 117 9.90 30.12 6.09
CA GLY A 117 9.29 31.44 6.25
C GLY A 117 7.81 31.51 5.88
N ILE A 118 7.15 30.36 5.70
CA ILE A 118 5.73 30.29 5.32
C ILE A 118 4.89 29.96 6.54
N THR A 119 4.04 30.90 6.94
CA THR A 119 3.01 30.67 7.97
C THR A 119 1.64 30.62 7.32
N ILE A 120 0.87 29.57 7.63
CA ILE A 120 -0.52 29.42 7.22
C ILE A 120 -1.41 30.11 8.27
N PRO A 121 -2.17 31.15 7.88
CA PRO A 121 -3.10 31.83 8.78
C PRO A 121 -4.19 30.93 9.36
N LYS A 122 -4.71 31.35 10.52
CA LYS A 122 -5.94 30.80 11.11
C LYS A 122 -7.10 30.89 10.11
N HIS A 123 -8.01 29.92 10.17
CA HIS A 123 -9.22 29.83 9.35
C HIS A 123 -8.99 29.52 7.86
N MET A 124 -7.75 29.30 7.42
CA MET A 124 -7.50 28.71 6.09
C MET A 124 -7.79 27.22 6.08
N MET A 125 -8.20 26.72 4.91
CA MET A 125 -8.31 25.29 4.63
C MET A 125 -7.04 24.83 3.91
N VAL A 126 -6.35 23.85 4.47
CA VAL A 126 -5.22 23.16 3.83
C VAL A 126 -5.73 21.85 3.25
N GLN A 127 -5.28 21.52 2.05
CA GLN A 127 -5.65 20.28 1.37
C GLN A 127 -4.40 19.48 1.00
N VAL A 128 -4.47 18.17 1.16
CA VAL A 128 -3.49 17.23 0.63
C VAL A 128 -4.12 16.57 -0.60
N PRO A 129 -3.68 16.94 -1.82
CA PRO A 129 -4.22 16.42 -3.06
C PRO A 129 -3.63 15.03 -3.35
N ILE A 130 -4.16 14.00 -2.67
CA ILE A 130 -3.66 12.61 -2.70
C ILE A 130 -3.48 12.11 -4.14
N MET A 131 -4.47 12.35 -5.01
CA MET A 131 -4.42 11.89 -6.39
C MET A 131 -3.23 12.49 -7.17
N GLN A 132 -2.98 13.79 -7.01
CA GLN A 132 -1.90 14.50 -7.66
C GLN A 132 -0.56 14.10 -7.07
N LEU A 133 -0.47 14.02 -5.74
CA LEU A 133 0.73 13.61 -5.02
C LEU A 133 1.22 12.21 -5.47
N GLN A 134 0.30 11.27 -5.62
CA GLN A 134 0.57 9.88 -6.03
C GLN A 134 0.84 9.71 -7.54
N ARG A 135 0.57 10.74 -8.34
CA ARG A 135 0.81 10.78 -9.79
C ARG A 135 1.82 11.85 -10.19
N ASP A 136 2.52 12.43 -9.23
CA ASP A 136 3.61 13.36 -9.47
C ASP A 136 4.85 12.54 -9.87
N GLU A 137 5.44 12.88 -11.01
CA GLU A 137 6.62 12.17 -11.54
C GLU A 137 7.84 12.30 -10.63
N ARG A 138 7.91 13.36 -9.81
CA ARG A 138 8.97 13.54 -8.80
C ARG A 138 8.91 12.48 -7.71
N ASN A 139 7.71 11.99 -7.40
CA ASN A 139 7.48 10.97 -6.39
C ASN A 139 7.40 9.57 -7.01
N PHE A 140 6.83 9.46 -8.22
CA PHE A 140 6.58 8.20 -8.91
C PHE A 140 6.91 8.34 -10.40
N PRO A 141 8.13 7.96 -10.83
CA PRO A 141 8.49 7.98 -12.25
C PRO A 141 7.55 7.09 -13.08
N ARG A 142 7.23 7.55 -14.30
CA ARG A 142 6.15 7.00 -15.14
C ARG A 142 4.83 6.88 -14.36
N PRO A 143 4.28 7.99 -13.86
CA PRO A 143 3.24 7.99 -12.84
C PRO A 143 1.88 7.45 -13.32
N LEU A 144 1.64 7.38 -14.63
CA LEU A 144 0.37 6.88 -15.17
C LEU A 144 0.42 5.41 -15.58
N GLU A 145 1.60 4.79 -15.54
CA GLU A 145 1.76 3.36 -15.83
C GLU A 145 1.47 2.52 -14.58
N PHE A 146 0.86 1.35 -14.80
CA PHE A 146 0.66 0.35 -13.75
C PHE A 146 1.92 -0.52 -13.65
N LEU A 147 2.72 -0.27 -12.60
CA LEU A 147 4.00 -0.95 -12.37
C LEU A 147 4.06 -1.49 -10.93
N PRO A 148 3.42 -2.64 -10.62
CA PRO A 148 3.51 -3.26 -9.30
C PRO A 148 4.95 -3.49 -8.84
N GLU A 149 5.86 -3.76 -9.77
CA GLU A 149 7.27 -4.01 -9.52
C GLU A 149 7.98 -2.90 -8.75
N ARG A 150 7.45 -1.66 -8.72
CA ARG A 150 8.02 -0.57 -7.92
C ARG A 150 7.99 -0.86 -6.41
N TRP A 151 7.07 -1.73 -5.97
CA TRP A 151 6.85 -2.07 -4.57
C TRP A 151 7.58 -3.35 -4.15
N VAL A 152 8.30 -3.98 -5.09
CA VAL A 152 8.98 -5.27 -4.87
C VAL A 152 10.49 -5.02 -4.90
N THR A 153 11.13 -4.92 -3.72
CA THR A 153 12.58 -4.77 -3.65
C THR A 153 13.26 -6.14 -3.80
N LYS A 154 14.35 -6.23 -4.60
CA LYS A 154 15.14 -7.48 -4.79
C LYS A 154 15.70 -8.10 -3.50
N HIS A 155 15.74 -7.38 -2.38
CA HIS A 155 16.33 -7.83 -1.11
C HIS A 155 15.33 -8.32 -0.04
N GLN A 156 14.02 -8.40 -0.32
CA GLN A 156 13.00 -8.77 0.68
C GLN A 156 12.86 -10.29 0.94
N HIS A 157 13.98 -11.02 0.96
CA HIS A 157 14.01 -12.37 1.54
C HIS A 157 14.28 -12.36 3.06
N THR A 158 14.42 -11.19 3.69
CA THR A 158 14.65 -11.07 5.13
C THR A 158 13.42 -10.47 5.84
N ASN A 159 12.67 -11.32 6.55
CA ASN A 159 11.70 -11.00 7.61
C ASN A 159 10.66 -9.88 7.35
N SER A 160 9.57 -10.24 6.65
CA SER A 160 8.13 -9.91 6.82
C SER A 160 7.58 -8.66 7.55
N ARG A 161 8.36 -7.63 7.98
CA ARG A 161 7.84 -6.48 8.75
C ARG A 161 8.33 -5.09 8.31
N ASP A 162 9.46 -4.98 7.60
CA ASP A 162 10.09 -3.68 7.28
C ASP A 162 9.21 -2.72 6.45
N TRP A 163 8.25 -3.22 5.66
CA TRP A 163 7.42 -2.36 4.79
C TRP A 163 6.30 -1.59 5.50
N LEU A 164 5.89 -2.00 6.69
CA LEU A 164 4.84 -1.34 7.49
C LEU A 164 5.44 -0.22 8.35
N GLU A 165 6.70 -0.38 8.77
CA GLU A 165 7.41 0.58 9.60
C GLU A 165 7.87 1.81 8.81
N ASN A 166 8.24 1.66 7.53
CA ASN A 166 8.68 2.79 6.70
C ASN A 166 7.59 3.86 6.43
N GLN A 167 6.31 3.57 6.66
CA GLN A 167 5.24 4.59 6.58
C GLN A 167 4.90 5.26 7.93
N ASN A 168 5.50 4.79 9.04
CA ASN A 168 5.34 5.39 10.37
C ASN A 168 6.44 6.43 10.70
N LEU A 169 7.39 6.68 9.79
CA LEU A 169 8.54 7.58 10.00
C LEU A 169 8.18 9.07 10.19
N CYS A 170 6.91 9.46 10.11
CA CYS A 170 6.45 10.82 10.39
C CYS A 170 6.06 11.07 11.86
N ASN A 171 6.17 10.08 12.74
CA ASN A 171 5.82 10.23 14.16
C ASN A 171 7.00 10.59 15.09
N ASP A 172 8.23 10.69 14.58
CA ASP A 172 9.37 11.13 15.39
C ASP A 172 9.46 12.66 15.45
N GLU A 173 8.77 13.26 16.43
CA GLU A 173 8.95 14.66 16.86
C GLU A 173 10.39 14.98 17.32
N ASN A 174 11.33 14.03 17.30
CA ASN A 174 12.72 14.21 17.71
C ASN A 174 13.71 14.48 16.57
N ASN A 175 13.32 14.44 15.29
CA ASN A 175 14.24 14.68 14.17
C ASN A 175 14.22 16.11 13.60
N SER A 176 13.96 17.11 14.45
CA SER A 176 14.00 18.54 14.09
C SER A 176 15.03 19.36 14.88
N ARG A 177 15.87 18.72 15.72
CA ARG A 177 16.91 19.40 16.51
C ARG A 177 18.32 18.93 16.18
N ARG A 178 18.80 19.16 14.96
CA ARG A 178 20.25 19.27 14.68
C ARG A 178 20.51 20.28 13.57
N LYS A 179 20.51 21.57 13.95
CA LYS A 179 21.46 22.61 13.51
C LYS A 179 21.05 23.95 14.10
N SER A 180 21.51 24.21 15.32
CA SER A 180 21.83 25.55 15.80
C SER A 180 22.73 25.39 17.03
N GLU A 181 24.02 25.62 16.82
CA GLU A 181 24.95 25.89 17.93
C GLU A 181 24.62 27.25 18.56
N ASP A 182 24.98 27.35 19.83
CA ASP A 182 25.05 28.54 20.70
C ASP A 182 23.74 29.20 21.15
N CYS A 183 23.35 28.90 22.39
CA CYS A 183 23.14 29.89 23.46
C CYS A 183 23.07 29.17 24.83
N ASP A 184 23.99 29.56 25.70
CA ASP A 184 24.29 29.03 27.02
C ASP A 184 23.23 29.42 28.08
N SER A 185 23.26 28.73 29.23
CA SER A 185 22.71 29.12 30.56
C SER A 185 21.33 28.59 31.04
N ARG A 186 21.43 27.54 31.87
CA ARG A 186 20.96 27.41 33.28
C ARG A 186 19.47 27.45 33.68
N ASP A 187 19.18 26.41 34.47
CA ASP A 187 18.30 26.31 35.66
C ASP A 187 16.78 26.15 35.50
N GLY A 188 16.23 25.14 36.20
CA GLY A 188 14.84 25.26 36.70
C GLY A 188 13.90 24.05 36.81
N SER A 189 14.36 22.86 37.21
CA SER A 189 13.64 21.90 38.10
C SER A 189 12.30 21.19 37.69
N LEU A 190 12.31 19.86 37.94
CA LEU A 190 11.23 18.95 38.45
C LEU A 190 10.03 18.66 37.51
N SER A 191 9.52 17.44 37.34
CA SER A 191 9.77 16.13 37.95
C SER A 191 9.02 15.02 37.18
N SER A 192 9.70 13.89 36.97
CA SER A 192 9.22 12.49 36.90
C SER A 192 7.89 12.13 36.21
N PHE A 193 7.97 11.28 35.17
CA PHE A 193 7.25 9.99 35.19
C PHE A 193 7.98 8.93 34.35
N GLY A 194 8.43 7.87 35.00
CA GLY A 194 8.59 6.50 34.48
C GLY A 194 9.43 6.25 33.23
N SER A 195 10.74 6.11 33.40
CA SER A 195 11.62 5.43 32.43
C SER A 195 11.43 3.91 32.53
N MET A 196 10.96 3.27 31.45
CA MET A 196 11.21 1.85 31.20
C MET A 196 12.12 1.77 29.98
N LYS A 197 13.41 1.53 30.23
CA LYS A 197 14.41 1.29 29.19
C LYS A 197 14.14 -0.09 28.57
N SER A 198 14.05 -0.17 27.26
CA SER A 198 14.49 -1.36 26.53
C SER A 198 15.68 -0.98 25.64
N SER A 199 16.64 -1.87 25.68
CA SER A 199 17.99 -1.81 25.13
C SER A 199 18.05 -1.51 23.63
N GLY A 200 19.02 -0.67 23.29
CA GLY A 200 19.28 -0.21 21.94
C GLY A 200 19.73 -1.26 20.95
N THR A 201 19.52 -0.93 19.69
CA THR A 201 20.54 -1.09 18.66
C THR A 201 20.39 0.09 17.71
N SER A 202 21.38 0.97 17.72
CA SER A 202 21.52 2.11 16.82
C SER A 202 21.87 1.60 15.43
N TRP A 203 21.14 2.01 14.40
CA TRP A 203 21.58 1.84 13.02
C TRP A 203 21.59 3.19 12.31
N ASN A 204 22.80 3.70 12.11
CA ASN A 204 23.07 4.75 11.14
C ASN A 204 22.92 4.13 9.75
N VAL A 205 21.98 4.62 8.95
CA VAL A 205 22.11 4.45 7.50
C VAL A 205 22.89 5.65 7.00
N ALA A 206 24.16 5.40 6.70
CA ALA A 206 25.00 6.31 5.94
C ALA A 206 24.35 6.50 4.56
N ILE A 207 23.96 7.73 4.24
CA ILE A 207 23.86 8.15 2.85
C ILE A 207 25.27 8.52 2.45
N ASP A 208 26.01 7.56 1.91
CA ASP A 208 27.16 7.90 1.08
C ASP A 208 26.60 8.39 -0.24
N GLY A 209 26.49 9.72 -0.33
CA GLY A 209 26.34 10.41 -1.59
C GLY A 209 27.59 10.19 -2.40
N ASN A 210 27.47 9.44 -3.49
CA ASN A 210 28.40 9.58 -4.60
C ASN A 210 27.62 10.00 -5.83
N GLU A 211 27.59 11.31 -6.05
CA GLU A 211 27.23 11.96 -7.30
C GLU A 211 28.31 11.65 -8.35
N SER A 212 28.32 10.46 -8.96
CA SER A 212 29.19 10.21 -10.11
C SER A 212 28.84 8.96 -10.94
N GLU A 213 27.57 8.69 -11.28
CA GLU A 213 27.25 7.64 -12.28
C GLU A 213 26.05 8.02 -13.18
N THR A 214 25.93 9.30 -13.57
CA THR A 214 24.85 9.75 -14.47
C THR A 214 25.22 9.78 -15.97
N GLU A 215 26.39 9.31 -16.41
CA GLU A 215 26.79 9.45 -17.82
C GLU A 215 27.20 8.20 -18.60
N GLU A 216 27.23 6.99 -18.03
CA GLU A 216 27.75 5.81 -18.75
C GLU A 216 26.76 4.65 -18.88
N MET A 217 25.54 4.89 -19.41
CA MET A 217 24.64 3.80 -19.83
C MET A 217 23.82 4.15 -21.09
N LYS A 218 24.47 4.74 -22.09
CA LYS A 218 23.97 4.78 -23.48
C LYS A 218 24.92 4.00 -24.37
N GLU A 219 24.83 2.68 -24.31
CA GLU A 219 25.14 1.74 -25.41
C GLU A 219 25.25 0.35 -24.80
N ASN A 220 24.19 -0.45 -24.98
CA ASN A 220 24.27 -1.85 -25.36
C ASN A 220 22.84 -2.40 -25.40
N GLY A 221 22.34 -2.62 -26.61
CA GLY A 221 21.10 -3.32 -26.85
C GLY A 221 21.23 -4.77 -26.36
N GLY A 222 20.57 -5.06 -25.24
CA GLY A 222 20.40 -6.40 -24.71
C GLY A 222 18.96 -6.58 -24.25
N GLU A 223 18.24 -7.49 -24.91
CA GLU A 223 16.92 -7.95 -24.50
C GLU A 223 16.99 -8.54 -23.07
N GLY A 224 16.07 -8.12 -22.18
CA GLY A 224 15.71 -8.92 -21.00
C GLY A 224 16.26 -8.51 -19.63
N ALA A 225 16.71 -7.28 -19.42
CA ALA A 225 17.00 -6.81 -18.05
C ALA A 225 15.72 -6.27 -17.38
N ASN A 226 15.20 -7.03 -16.41
CA ASN A 226 14.02 -6.72 -15.62
C ASN A 226 14.34 -5.57 -14.63
N TYR A 227 14.34 -4.33 -15.12
CA TYR A 227 14.57 -3.13 -14.33
C TYR A 227 13.30 -2.71 -13.61
N THR A 228 13.30 -2.80 -12.28
CA THR A 228 12.27 -2.21 -11.42
C THR A 228 12.51 -0.72 -11.33
N ILE A 229 11.52 0.11 -11.64
CA ILE A 229 11.60 1.56 -11.41
C ILE A 229 11.06 1.86 -10.01
N PRO A 230 11.91 2.10 -9.00
CA PRO A 230 11.45 2.39 -7.66
C PRO A 230 10.69 3.71 -7.60
N PRO A 231 9.83 3.93 -6.59
CA PRO A 231 9.33 5.26 -6.29
C PRO A 231 10.48 6.20 -5.91
N GLY A 232 10.38 7.46 -6.32
CA GLY A 232 11.27 8.53 -5.83
C GLY A 232 11.01 8.85 -4.35
N ASP A 233 9.74 8.89 -3.96
CA ASP A 233 9.31 8.98 -2.55
C ASP A 233 8.18 7.98 -2.26
N PRO A 234 8.47 6.82 -1.64
CA PRO A 234 7.46 5.86 -1.22
C PRO A 234 6.43 6.44 -0.23
N GLY A 235 6.81 7.46 0.56
CA GLY A 235 5.96 8.13 1.54
C GLY A 235 4.85 8.97 0.90
N ALA A 236 4.98 9.29 -0.39
CA ALA A 236 3.95 9.98 -1.16
C ALA A 236 2.73 9.10 -1.47
N LEU A 237 2.78 7.79 -1.18
CA LEU A 237 1.59 6.92 -1.18
C LEU A 237 0.73 7.22 0.05
N PHE A 238 -0.31 8.02 -0.14
CA PHE A 238 -1.14 8.57 0.94
C PHE A 238 -2.56 7.99 1.00
N ALA A 239 -2.79 6.83 0.37
CA ALA A 239 -4.10 6.19 0.28
C ALA A 239 -4.73 5.86 1.66
N PHE A 240 -3.91 5.66 2.69
CA PHE A 240 -4.34 5.42 4.07
C PHE A 240 -4.13 6.63 4.99
N SER A 241 -3.84 7.80 4.42
CA SER A 241 -3.43 9.00 5.16
C SER A 241 -2.20 8.78 6.07
N SER A 242 -1.86 9.76 6.89
CA SER A 242 -0.77 9.70 7.87
C SER A 242 -1.09 10.54 9.12
N GLY A 243 -0.31 10.36 10.19
CA GLY A 243 -0.43 11.06 11.48
C GLY A 243 -1.66 10.65 12.29
N GLY A 244 -2.12 11.51 13.21
CA GLY A 244 -3.26 11.24 14.12
C GLY A 244 -4.64 11.07 13.46
N ARG A 245 -4.70 11.02 12.13
CA ARG A 245 -5.90 10.75 11.32
C ARG A 245 -5.62 9.69 10.24
N SER A 246 -4.61 8.85 10.45
CA SER A 246 -4.35 7.69 9.61
C SER A 246 -5.53 6.72 9.65
N CYS A 247 -5.68 5.93 8.58
CA CYS A 247 -6.76 4.97 8.45
C CYS A 247 -6.57 3.83 9.47
N LEU A 248 -7.48 3.75 10.44
CA LEU A 248 -7.51 2.68 11.43
C LEU A 248 -7.66 1.29 10.78
N GLY A 249 -8.37 1.23 9.65
CA GLY A 249 -8.64 -0.01 8.91
C GLY A 249 -7.50 -0.47 8.00
N LYS A 250 -6.36 0.23 7.90
CA LYS A 250 -5.29 -0.06 6.93
C LYS A 250 -4.90 -1.55 6.90
N ASN A 251 -4.55 -2.12 8.05
CA ASN A 251 -4.08 -3.50 8.12
C ASN A 251 -5.18 -4.51 7.78
N PHE A 252 -6.41 -4.24 8.22
CA PHE A 252 -7.56 -5.08 7.90
C PHE A 252 -7.87 -5.04 6.39
N ALA A 253 -7.96 -3.84 5.81
CA ALA A 253 -8.25 -3.63 4.40
C ALA A 253 -7.19 -4.28 3.49
N MET A 254 -5.90 -4.18 3.84
CA MET A 254 -4.84 -4.84 3.07
C MET A 254 -4.94 -6.36 3.14
N LYS A 255 -5.18 -6.93 4.33
CA LYS A 255 -5.36 -8.38 4.49
C LYS A 255 -6.60 -8.87 3.73
N GLU A 256 -7.71 -8.18 3.88
CA GLU A 256 -8.97 -8.48 3.19
C GLU A 256 -8.79 -8.43 1.67
N ALA A 257 -8.26 -7.33 1.14
CA ALA A 257 -8.05 -7.15 -0.29
C ALA A 257 -7.10 -8.21 -0.87
N VAL A 258 -5.96 -8.47 -0.23
CA VAL A 258 -5.00 -9.47 -0.72
C VAL A 258 -5.58 -10.88 -0.64
N THR A 259 -6.31 -11.21 0.43
CA THR A 259 -6.97 -12.52 0.56
C THR A 259 -8.00 -12.73 -0.54
N ILE A 260 -8.91 -11.77 -0.74
CA ILE A 260 -9.95 -11.86 -1.77
C ILE A 260 -9.31 -11.93 -3.16
N LEU A 261 -8.33 -11.07 -3.44
CA LEU A 261 -7.62 -11.07 -4.71
C LEU A 261 -6.97 -12.45 -4.97
N ALA A 262 -6.30 -13.02 -3.98
CA ALA A 262 -5.63 -14.31 -4.12
C ALA A 262 -6.61 -15.47 -4.30
N ILE A 263 -7.73 -15.48 -3.58
CA ILE A 263 -8.81 -16.48 -3.76
C ILE A 263 -9.36 -16.40 -5.19
N LEU A 264 -9.66 -15.19 -5.68
CA LEU A 264 -10.18 -15.01 -7.03
C LEU A 264 -9.16 -15.43 -8.09
N LEU A 265 -7.91 -14.99 -7.98
CA LEU A 265 -6.87 -15.28 -8.97
C LEU A 265 -6.43 -16.75 -8.99
N LYS A 266 -6.62 -17.48 -7.89
CA LYS A 266 -6.33 -18.92 -7.81
C LYS A 266 -7.07 -19.69 -8.91
N ASP A 267 -8.37 -19.44 -9.04
CA ASP A 267 -9.26 -20.22 -9.89
C ASP A 267 -9.80 -19.44 -11.10
N LEU A 268 -9.67 -18.11 -11.09
CA LEU A 268 -10.19 -17.23 -12.14
C LEU A 268 -9.09 -16.47 -12.88
N LYS A 269 -9.28 -16.33 -14.18
CA LYS A 269 -8.53 -15.48 -15.08
C LYS A 269 -9.43 -14.33 -15.53
N PHE A 270 -8.90 -13.11 -15.46
CA PHE A 270 -9.57 -11.90 -15.88
C PHE A 270 -8.92 -11.41 -17.18
N GLU A 271 -9.72 -11.09 -18.18
CA GLU A 271 -9.27 -10.62 -19.50
C GLU A 271 -10.01 -9.34 -19.87
N SER A 272 -9.29 -8.37 -20.44
CA SER A 272 -9.93 -7.15 -20.94
C SER A 272 -10.87 -7.44 -22.11
N ILE A 273 -12.04 -6.82 -22.11
CA ILE A 273 -12.96 -6.82 -23.26
C ILE A 273 -12.52 -5.79 -24.33
N ARG A 274 -11.81 -4.74 -23.92
CA ARG A 274 -11.37 -3.63 -24.76
C ARG A 274 -9.94 -3.24 -24.35
N PRO A 275 -8.90 -3.87 -24.93
CA PRO A 275 -7.52 -3.54 -24.60
C PRO A 275 -7.27 -2.03 -24.73
N GLY A 276 -6.68 -1.44 -23.69
CA GLY A 276 -6.45 0.01 -23.63
C GLY A 276 -7.69 0.83 -23.24
N TYR A 277 -8.72 0.20 -22.67
CA TYR A 277 -9.87 0.91 -22.12
C TYR A 277 -9.42 1.91 -21.06
N LYS A 278 -9.64 3.20 -21.33
CA LYS A 278 -9.27 4.25 -20.39
C LYS A 278 -10.37 4.37 -19.35
N VAL A 279 -10.05 3.91 -18.14
CA VAL A 279 -10.88 4.14 -16.97
C VAL A 279 -10.97 5.64 -16.70
N GLU A 280 -12.19 6.18 -16.71
CA GLU A 280 -12.49 7.52 -16.22
C GLU A 280 -12.99 7.42 -14.77
N PRO A 281 -12.21 7.87 -13.79
CA PRO A 281 -12.72 7.94 -12.42
C PRO A 281 -13.68 9.13 -12.26
N PHE A 282 -14.74 8.95 -11.49
CA PHE A 282 -15.62 10.03 -11.05
C PHE A 282 -15.76 10.02 -9.53
N LYS A 283 -16.03 11.20 -8.95
CA LYS A 283 -16.29 11.30 -7.52
C LYS A 283 -17.76 10.97 -7.26
N SER A 284 -18.00 9.88 -6.54
CA SER A 284 -19.34 9.49 -6.08
C SER A 284 -19.41 9.68 -4.56
N GLY A 285 -19.70 10.90 -4.11
CA GLY A 285 -19.70 11.23 -2.69
C GLY A 285 -18.28 11.33 -2.12
N LEU A 286 -18.01 10.60 -1.03
CA LEU A 286 -16.71 10.64 -0.32
C LEU A 286 -15.61 9.84 -1.01
N VAL A 287 -15.98 8.86 -1.84
CA VAL A 287 -15.04 7.98 -2.55
C VAL A 287 -15.13 8.17 -4.06
N GLN A 288 -14.02 7.92 -4.73
CA GLN A 288 -13.94 7.85 -6.18
C GLN A 288 -14.35 6.46 -6.66
N LYS A 289 -15.19 6.40 -7.70
CA LYS A 289 -15.66 5.17 -8.35
C LYS A 289 -15.38 5.24 -9.87
N PRO A 290 -15.39 4.12 -10.61
CA PRO A 290 -15.33 4.13 -12.07
C PRO A 290 -16.60 4.78 -12.64
N LYS A 291 -16.48 5.75 -13.57
CA LYS A 291 -17.63 6.49 -14.14
C LYS A 291 -18.64 5.58 -14.83
N ASP A 292 -18.09 4.64 -15.59
CA ASP A 292 -18.83 3.56 -16.22
C ASP A 292 -18.39 2.24 -15.58
N ASP A 293 -19.03 1.13 -15.97
CA ASP A 293 -18.61 -0.19 -15.54
C ASP A 293 -17.15 -0.52 -15.96
N LEU A 294 -16.58 -1.54 -15.33
CA LEU A 294 -15.27 -2.10 -15.67
C LEU A 294 -15.46 -3.46 -16.38
N PRO A 295 -15.84 -3.48 -17.67
CA PRO A 295 -16.17 -4.72 -18.37
C PRO A 295 -14.95 -5.63 -18.51
N MET A 296 -15.07 -6.87 -18.02
CA MET A 296 -14.03 -7.92 -18.09
C MET A 296 -14.64 -9.26 -18.49
N ILE A 297 -13.85 -10.09 -19.17
CA ILE A 297 -14.15 -11.52 -19.36
C ILE A 297 -13.55 -12.29 -18.19
N ILE A 298 -14.37 -13.10 -17.53
CA ILE A 298 -13.93 -13.99 -16.45
C ILE A 298 -13.94 -15.42 -16.98
N ARG A 299 -12.81 -16.12 -16.86
CA ARG A 299 -12.67 -17.54 -17.21
C ARG A 299 -12.19 -18.32 -15.99
N ARG A 300 -12.56 -19.59 -15.89
CA ARG A 300 -11.88 -20.49 -14.96
C ARG A 300 -10.47 -20.79 -15.47
N ARG A 301 -9.52 -20.90 -14.55
CA ARG A 301 -8.16 -21.39 -14.83
C ARG A 301 -8.19 -22.91 -14.89
N CYS A 302 -7.56 -23.46 -15.93
CA CYS A 302 -7.26 -24.88 -16.03
C CYS A 302 -5.93 -25.20 -15.33
#